data_AF-A0A7Y6UCR7-F1
#
_entry.id   AF-A0A7Y6UCR7-F1
#
_cell.length_a   1.000
_cell.length_b   1.000
_cell.length_c   1.000
_cell.angle_alpha   90.00
_cell.angle_beta   90.00
_cell.angle_gamma   90.00
#
_symmetry.space_group_name_H-M   'P 1'
#
loop_
_entity.id
_entity.type
_entity.pdbx_description
1 polymer ?
#
loop_
_entity_poly.entity_id
_entity_poly.type
_entity_poly.pdbx_seq_one_letter_code
_entity_poly.pdbx_strand_id
1 'polypeptide(L)'
;MAVEVLGLLVASTAASYTWWRLQRRRERLLAPASFEAALAPDAAVALSVAKHEAEVRHHRVLFLEHVLYGLLQDEDFAAMIARLGGDASAIEDRVQQELDANKDKFENVELSDMPRLLGIAWAVANHESRQLTCADLWAYASRSEAASLVQAGKVGVHELRFALVHGMPEPTTELPDRTDVHVVLRNDDFTTRDFVVEILTEVFGLPAGEAEEKMLKTHNEGRAVVGRFKLATAREKVEDVRKRARAKQYPLWIGLEDC
;
A
#
# COMPACT_ATOMS: atom_id res chain seq x y z
N MET A 1 45.76 7.42 -26.24
CA MET A 1 44.94 6.20 -26.44
C MET A 1 44.73 5.39 -25.16
N ALA A 2 45.66 4.56 -24.66
CA ALA A 2 45.39 3.71 -23.48
C ALA A 2 45.30 4.45 -22.13
N VAL A 3 46.10 5.51 -21.93
CA VAL A 3 46.13 6.29 -20.68
C VAL A 3 44.89 7.21 -20.55
N GLU A 4 44.36 7.71 -21.67
CA GLU A 4 43.16 8.57 -21.68
C GLU A 4 41.88 7.77 -21.41
N VAL A 5 41.78 6.54 -21.93
CA VAL A 5 40.63 5.65 -21.66
C VAL A 5 40.60 5.21 -20.20
N LEU A 6 41.78 4.99 -19.57
CA LEU A 6 41.87 4.65 -18.14
C LEU A 6 41.51 5.85 -17.24
N GLY A 7 41.91 7.07 -17.63
CA GLY A 7 41.54 8.30 -16.92
C GLY A 7 40.03 8.61 -16.95
N LEU A 8 39.36 8.34 -18.07
CA LEU A 8 37.90 8.49 -18.22
C LEU A 8 37.10 7.47 -17.39
N LEU A 9 37.61 6.23 -17.25
CA LEU A 9 36.99 5.19 -16.39
C LEU A 9 37.16 5.48 -14.89
N VAL A 10 38.28 6.06 -14.46
CA VAL A 10 38.49 6.46 -13.06
C VAL A 10 37.66 7.71 -12.72
N ALA A 11 37.51 8.64 -13.66
CA ALA A 11 36.68 9.83 -13.46
C ALA A 11 35.18 9.49 -13.38
N SER A 12 34.69 8.56 -14.20
CA SER A 12 33.28 8.14 -14.14
C SER A 12 32.98 7.35 -12.88
N THR A 13 33.85 6.44 -12.45
CA THR A 13 33.69 5.71 -11.18
C THR A 13 33.81 6.62 -9.95
N ALA A 14 34.72 7.60 -9.96
CA ALA A 14 34.82 8.60 -8.89
C ALA A 14 33.63 9.57 -8.87
N ALA A 15 33.11 9.98 -10.03
CA ALA A 15 31.90 10.80 -10.14
C ALA A 15 30.66 10.00 -9.70
N SER A 16 30.52 8.75 -10.12
CA SER A 16 29.46 7.84 -9.65
C SER A 16 29.57 7.57 -8.15
N TYR A 17 30.79 7.42 -7.59
CA TYR A 17 31.00 7.19 -6.16
C TYR A 17 30.71 8.44 -5.31
N THR A 18 31.13 9.61 -5.78
CA THR A 18 30.84 10.90 -5.12
C THR A 18 29.37 11.26 -5.24
N TRP A 19 28.74 11.04 -6.40
CA TRP A 19 27.30 11.18 -6.60
C TRP A 19 26.52 10.19 -5.73
N TRP A 20 26.90 8.91 -5.69
CA TRP A 20 26.32 7.90 -4.78
C TRP A 20 26.52 8.25 -3.30
N ARG A 21 27.69 8.79 -2.91
CA ARG A 21 27.93 9.28 -1.54
C ARG A 21 27.09 10.51 -1.21
N LEU A 22 26.95 11.44 -2.15
CA LEU A 22 26.13 12.65 -1.99
C LEU A 22 24.64 12.30 -1.92
N GLN A 23 24.20 11.36 -2.74
CA GLN A 23 22.84 10.85 -2.72
C GLN A 23 22.56 10.07 -1.44
N ARG A 24 23.45 9.16 -0.99
CA ARG A 24 23.34 8.54 0.33
C ARG A 24 23.39 9.53 1.49
N ARG A 25 24.18 10.61 1.37
CA ARG A 25 24.18 11.69 2.37
C ARG A 25 22.84 12.42 2.37
N ARG A 26 22.28 12.71 1.20
CA ARG A 26 20.98 13.37 1.05
C ARG A 26 19.84 12.49 1.56
N GLU A 27 19.84 11.20 1.23
CA GLU A 27 18.94 10.19 1.79
C GLU A 27 19.05 10.10 3.32
N ARG A 28 20.27 10.14 3.89
CA ARG A 28 20.48 10.19 5.35
C ARG A 28 20.04 11.50 6.00
N LEU A 29 20.09 12.62 5.26
CA LEU A 29 19.64 13.93 5.75
C LEU A 29 18.12 14.08 5.66
N LEU A 30 17.47 13.34 4.77
CA LEU A 30 16.01 13.25 4.63
C LEU A 30 15.41 12.10 5.46
N ALA A 31 16.22 11.14 5.89
CA ALA A 31 15.79 10.08 6.78
C ALA A 31 15.34 10.68 8.13
N PRO A 32 14.19 10.23 8.66
CA PRO A 32 13.65 10.76 9.90
C PRO A 32 14.61 10.53 11.07
N ALA A 33 14.70 11.51 11.98
CA ALA A 33 15.64 11.50 13.11
C ALA A 33 15.39 10.35 14.11
N SER A 34 14.18 9.80 14.11
CA SER A 34 13.77 8.61 14.86
C SER A 34 12.70 7.84 14.08
N PHE A 35 12.45 6.58 14.43
CA PHE A 35 11.34 5.81 13.87
C PHE A 35 9.99 6.49 14.13
N GLU A 36 9.82 7.11 15.31
CA GLU A 36 8.60 7.86 15.66
C GLU A 36 8.39 9.07 14.74
N ALA A 37 9.46 9.77 14.35
CA ALA A 37 9.37 10.86 13.37
C ALA A 37 9.02 10.38 11.95
N ALA A 38 9.18 9.08 11.68
CA ALA A 38 8.81 8.45 10.41
C ALA A 38 7.31 8.13 10.32
N LEU A 39 6.60 8.11 11.44
CA LEU A 39 5.17 7.81 11.53
C LEU A 39 4.35 9.07 11.36
N ALA A 40 3.21 8.95 10.68
CA ALA A 40 2.17 9.95 10.75
C ALA A 40 1.56 9.96 12.18
N PRO A 41 0.99 11.10 12.65
CA PRO A 41 0.52 11.21 14.04
C PRO A 41 -0.50 10.15 14.45
N ASP A 42 -1.44 9.83 13.58
CA ASP A 42 -2.43 8.76 13.70
C ASP A 42 -1.77 7.37 13.85
N ALA A 43 -0.82 7.05 12.97
CA ALA A 43 -0.09 5.79 13.01
C ALA A 43 0.77 5.65 14.28
N ALA A 44 1.35 6.75 14.77
CA ALA A 44 2.09 6.77 16.02
C ALA A 44 1.18 6.49 17.22
N VAL A 45 -0.02 7.10 17.25
CA VAL A 45 -1.03 6.84 18.29
C VAL A 45 -1.48 5.38 18.23
N ALA A 46 -1.84 4.87 17.05
CA ALA A 46 -2.27 3.49 16.87
C ALA A 46 -1.20 2.48 17.37
N LEU A 47 0.08 2.69 17.03
CA LEU A 47 1.17 1.85 17.52
C LEU A 47 1.41 1.98 19.03
N SER A 48 1.22 3.18 19.60
CA SER A 48 1.32 3.40 21.04
C SER A 48 0.22 2.64 21.79
N VAL A 49 -1.02 2.71 21.31
CA VAL A 49 -2.15 1.93 21.83
C VAL A 49 -1.88 0.43 21.72
N ALA A 50 -1.43 -0.04 20.56
CA ALA A 50 -1.07 -1.44 20.33
C ALA A 50 0.00 -1.93 21.32
N LYS A 51 1.03 -1.10 21.57
CA LYS A 51 2.09 -1.38 22.54
C LYS A 51 1.55 -1.43 23.97
N HIS A 52 0.72 -0.46 24.35
CA HIS A 52 0.11 -0.41 25.67
C HIS A 52 -0.76 -1.66 25.92
N GLU A 53 -1.54 -2.08 24.93
CA GLU A 53 -2.37 -3.28 25.00
C GLU A 53 -1.53 -4.54 25.24
N ALA A 54 -0.41 -4.69 24.52
CA ALA A 54 0.53 -5.79 24.73
C ALA A 54 1.12 -5.78 26.15
N GLU A 55 1.51 -4.60 26.65
CA GLU A 55 2.07 -4.42 27.99
C GLU A 55 1.07 -4.79 29.11
N VAL A 56 -0.17 -4.33 29.00
CA VAL A 56 -1.26 -4.62 29.95
C VAL A 56 -1.55 -6.13 30.01
N ARG A 57 -1.48 -6.80 28.86
CA ARG A 57 -1.66 -8.26 28.76
C ARG A 57 -0.42 -9.06 29.14
N HIS A 58 0.69 -8.39 29.45
CA HIS A 58 2.00 -9.00 29.67
C HIS A 58 2.53 -9.82 28.49
N HIS A 59 2.10 -9.48 27.28
CA HIS A 59 2.64 -10.04 26.05
C HIS A 59 4.03 -9.44 25.81
N ARG A 60 5.04 -10.30 25.66
CA ARG A 60 6.45 -9.88 25.62
C ARG A 60 6.82 -9.07 24.37
N VAL A 61 6.03 -9.22 23.31
CA VAL A 61 6.32 -8.66 21.98
C VAL A 61 5.02 -8.20 21.35
N LEU A 62 5.15 -7.18 20.49
CA LEU A 62 4.05 -6.70 19.67
C LEU A 62 3.75 -7.68 18.53
N PHE A 63 2.48 -7.90 18.25
CA PHE A 63 2.00 -8.72 17.12
C PHE A 63 0.99 -7.94 16.29
N LEU A 64 0.64 -8.46 15.11
CA LEU A 64 -0.25 -7.79 14.15
C LEU A 64 -1.67 -7.65 14.67
N GLU A 65 -2.10 -8.53 15.57
CA GLU A 65 -3.36 -8.46 16.28
C GLU A 65 -3.41 -7.24 17.20
N HIS A 66 -2.32 -6.92 17.91
CA HIS A 66 -2.22 -5.69 18.69
C HIS A 66 -2.23 -4.46 17.80
N VAL A 67 -1.53 -4.50 16.64
CA VAL A 67 -1.54 -3.40 15.68
C VAL A 67 -2.95 -3.18 15.13
N LEU A 68 -3.67 -4.26 14.79
CA LEU A 68 -5.05 -4.17 14.34
C LEU A 68 -5.95 -3.58 15.44
N TYR A 69 -5.78 -3.98 16.70
CA TYR A 69 -6.47 -3.35 17.82
C TYR A 69 -6.19 -1.84 17.89
N GLY A 70 -4.92 -1.43 17.81
CA GLY A 70 -4.54 -0.02 17.79
C GLY A 70 -5.11 0.76 16.60
N LEU A 71 -5.14 0.15 15.40
CA LEU A 71 -5.76 0.73 14.21
C LEU A 71 -7.28 0.91 14.38
N LEU A 72 -7.96 0.00 15.07
CA LEU A 72 -9.41 0.12 15.32
C LEU A 72 -9.75 1.27 16.28
N GLN A 73 -8.77 1.74 17.06
CA GLN A 73 -8.93 2.93 17.91
C GLN A 73 -8.74 4.25 17.13
N ASP A 74 -8.26 4.20 15.89
CA ASP A 74 -8.19 5.37 15.02
C ASP A 74 -9.57 5.67 14.40
N GLU A 75 -10.01 6.92 14.55
CA GLU A 75 -11.36 7.33 14.13
C GLU A 75 -11.55 7.22 12.61
N ASP A 76 -10.53 7.56 11.82
CA ASP A 76 -10.60 7.52 10.35
C ASP A 76 -10.61 6.06 9.84
N PHE A 77 -9.83 5.19 10.46
CA PHE A 77 -9.81 3.75 10.17
C PHE A 77 -11.18 3.11 10.49
N ALA A 78 -11.72 3.37 11.67
CA ALA A 78 -13.05 2.88 12.07
C ALA A 78 -14.17 3.45 11.20
N ALA A 79 -14.10 4.74 10.86
CA ALA A 79 -15.04 5.38 9.94
C ALA A 79 -14.97 4.75 8.54
N MET A 80 -13.78 4.36 8.07
CA MET A 80 -13.64 3.67 6.79
C MET A 80 -14.33 2.31 6.79
N ILE A 81 -14.18 1.53 7.86
CA ILE A 81 -14.90 0.26 8.06
C ILE A 81 -16.42 0.50 7.99
N ALA A 82 -16.92 1.52 8.68
CA ALA A 82 -18.34 1.86 8.67
C ALA A 82 -18.85 2.27 7.27
N ARG A 83 -18.06 3.05 6.51
CA ARG A 83 -18.39 3.45 5.14
C ARG A 83 -18.47 2.27 4.17
N LEU A 84 -17.72 1.20 4.44
CA LEU A 84 -17.80 -0.06 3.71
C LEU A 84 -18.98 -0.95 4.15
N GLY A 85 -19.83 -0.47 5.06
CA GLY A 85 -20.96 -1.23 5.63
C GLY A 85 -20.55 -2.21 6.72
N GLY A 86 -19.35 -2.04 7.28
CA GLY A 86 -18.80 -2.90 8.31
C GLY A 86 -19.06 -2.44 9.74
N ASP A 87 -18.65 -3.29 10.68
CA ASP A 87 -18.74 -3.04 12.12
C ASP A 87 -17.35 -3.14 12.76
N ALA A 88 -16.77 -1.99 13.10
CA ALA A 88 -15.46 -1.91 13.74
C ALA A 88 -15.47 -2.51 15.16
N SER A 89 -16.57 -2.37 15.91
CA SER A 89 -16.72 -2.93 17.26
C SER A 89 -16.70 -4.45 17.22
N ALA A 90 -17.37 -5.07 16.25
CA ALA A 90 -17.34 -6.52 16.08
C ALA A 90 -15.94 -7.05 15.73
N ILE A 91 -15.14 -6.28 14.98
CA ILE A 91 -13.73 -6.63 14.72
C ILE A 91 -12.92 -6.49 15.99
N GLU A 92 -13.10 -5.40 16.74
CA GLU A 92 -12.42 -5.16 18.00
C GLU A 92 -12.67 -6.29 19.01
N ASP A 93 -13.93 -6.66 19.24
CA ASP A 93 -14.32 -7.77 20.10
C ASP A 93 -13.61 -9.08 19.69
N ARG A 94 -13.54 -9.33 18.38
CA ARG A 94 -12.88 -10.52 17.83
C ARG A 94 -11.36 -10.48 18.03
N VAL A 95 -10.74 -9.32 17.86
CA VAL A 95 -9.30 -9.13 18.10
C VAL A 95 -8.97 -9.35 19.56
N GLN A 96 -9.74 -8.75 20.48
CA GLN A 96 -9.57 -8.96 21.92
C GLN A 96 -9.71 -10.45 22.28
N GLN A 97 -10.73 -11.13 21.74
CA GLN A 97 -10.91 -12.57 21.94
C GLN A 97 -9.68 -13.39 21.50
N GLU A 98 -9.09 -13.07 20.34
CA GLU A 98 -7.89 -13.75 19.85
C GLU A 98 -6.69 -13.50 20.77
N LEU A 99 -6.49 -12.24 21.19
CA LEU A 99 -5.44 -11.84 22.13
C LEU A 99 -5.57 -12.55 23.49
N ASP A 100 -6.80 -12.80 23.95
CA ASP A 100 -7.08 -13.52 25.21
C ASP A 100 -6.91 -15.03 25.11
N ALA A 101 -7.35 -15.62 23.99
CA ALA A 101 -7.43 -17.08 23.84
C ALA A 101 -6.07 -17.72 23.49
N ASN A 102 -5.16 -16.97 22.86
CA ASN A 102 -3.95 -17.53 22.25
C ASN A 102 -2.66 -17.05 22.94
N LYS A 103 -2.64 -17.04 24.28
CA LYS A 103 -1.52 -16.50 25.08
C LYS A 103 -0.17 -17.12 24.73
N ASP A 104 -0.13 -18.43 24.47
CA ASP A 104 1.11 -19.14 24.11
C ASP A 104 1.75 -18.58 22.82
N LYS A 105 0.93 -18.15 21.84
CA LYS A 105 1.42 -17.49 20.62
C LYS A 105 2.10 -16.17 20.97
N PHE A 106 1.48 -15.35 21.82
CA PHE A 106 1.95 -13.99 22.13
C PHE A 106 3.11 -13.94 23.14
N GLU A 107 3.41 -15.06 23.81
CA GLU A 107 4.63 -15.22 24.60
C GLU A 107 5.85 -15.64 23.75
N ASN A 108 5.63 -16.15 22.54
CA ASN A 108 6.69 -16.63 21.66
C ASN A 108 7.22 -15.53 20.74
N VAL A 109 8.33 -14.92 21.15
CA VAL A 109 9.02 -13.82 20.44
C VAL A 109 9.35 -14.13 18.97
N GLU A 110 9.67 -15.39 18.66
CA GLU A 110 10.09 -15.79 17.30
C GLU A 110 8.94 -15.74 16.28
N LEU A 111 7.69 -15.70 16.75
CA LEU A 111 6.51 -15.62 15.90
C LEU A 111 6.14 -14.18 15.52
N SER A 112 6.80 -13.16 16.10
CA SER A 112 6.48 -11.77 15.79
C SER A 112 7.14 -11.32 14.48
N ASP A 113 6.31 -10.99 13.49
CA ASP A 113 6.73 -10.38 12.23
C ASP A 113 6.95 -8.85 12.33
N MET A 114 6.77 -8.24 13.51
CA MET A 114 6.72 -6.78 13.66
C MET A 114 7.98 -6.04 13.19
N PRO A 115 9.23 -6.43 13.57
CA PRO A 115 10.42 -5.72 13.11
C PRO A 115 10.57 -5.73 11.58
N ARG A 116 10.24 -6.88 10.97
CA ARG A 116 10.26 -7.03 9.51
C ARG A 116 9.19 -6.16 8.86
N LEU A 117 7.97 -6.21 9.36
CA LEU A 117 6.86 -5.42 8.83
C LEU A 117 7.17 -3.92 8.87
N LEU A 118 7.53 -3.41 10.05
CA LEU A 118 7.83 -1.98 10.22
C LEU A 118 8.98 -1.54 9.33
N GLY A 119 10.00 -2.40 9.14
CA GLY A 119 11.09 -2.15 8.21
C GLY A 119 10.63 -2.01 6.75
N ILE A 120 9.72 -2.88 6.30
CA ILE A 120 9.19 -2.81 4.92
C ILE A 120 8.24 -1.61 4.76
N ALA A 121 7.33 -1.38 5.71
CA ALA A 121 6.41 -0.24 5.69
C ALA A 121 7.14 1.10 5.67
N TRP A 122 8.19 1.22 6.50
CA TRP A 122 9.06 2.38 6.48
C TRP A 122 9.79 2.53 5.14
N ALA A 123 10.31 1.45 4.57
CA ALA A 123 11.02 1.51 3.29
C ALA A 123 10.12 2.00 2.16
N VAL A 124 8.85 1.56 2.13
CA VAL A 124 7.86 2.02 1.14
C VAL A 124 7.53 3.50 1.34
N ALA A 125 7.15 3.91 2.55
CA ALA A 125 6.82 5.31 2.84
C ALA A 125 8.01 6.25 2.56
N ASN A 126 9.22 5.84 2.93
CA ASN A 126 10.44 6.60 2.71
C ASN A 126 10.83 6.68 1.23
N HIS A 127 10.58 5.64 0.43
CA HIS A 127 10.79 5.69 -1.03
C HIS A 127 9.95 6.81 -1.67
N GLU A 128 8.71 6.97 -1.19
CA GLU A 128 7.78 8.01 -1.63
C GLU A 128 7.95 9.33 -0.87
N SER A 129 9.02 9.46 -0.07
CA SER A 129 9.35 10.67 0.71
C SER A 129 8.19 11.15 1.60
N ARG A 130 7.42 10.23 2.17
CA ARG A 130 6.27 10.50 3.06
C ARG A 130 6.41 9.79 4.40
N GLN A 131 5.54 10.16 5.34
CA GLN A 131 5.39 9.44 6.60
C GLN A 131 4.59 8.14 6.39
N LEU A 132 4.84 7.17 7.27
CA LEU A 132 4.13 5.90 7.35
C LEU A 132 2.77 6.13 8.04
N THR A 133 1.68 5.75 7.40
CA THR A 133 0.29 5.96 7.84
C THR A 133 -0.38 4.68 8.36
N CYS A 134 -1.57 4.81 8.93
CA CYS A 134 -2.41 3.67 9.29
C CYS A 134 -2.69 2.74 8.09
N ALA A 135 -2.77 3.28 6.87
CA ALA A 135 -2.92 2.49 5.64
C ALA A 135 -1.70 1.61 5.36
N ASP A 136 -0.48 2.09 5.64
CA ASP A 136 0.73 1.27 5.51
C ASP A 136 0.74 0.13 6.53
N LEU A 137 0.44 0.43 7.79
CA LEU A 137 0.36 -0.60 8.85
C LEU A 137 -0.65 -1.69 8.46
N TRP A 138 -1.83 -1.29 7.99
CA TRP A 138 -2.85 -2.22 7.53
C TRP A 138 -2.43 -2.99 6.29
N ALA A 139 -1.81 -2.36 5.29
CA ALA A 139 -1.40 -3.00 4.04
C ALA A 139 -0.48 -4.21 4.22
N TYR A 140 0.27 -4.27 5.32
CA TYR A 140 1.05 -5.44 5.70
C TYR A 140 0.32 -6.37 6.65
N ALA A 141 -0.41 -5.83 7.64
CA ALA A 141 -1.25 -6.66 8.53
C ALA A 141 -2.27 -7.49 7.74
N SER A 142 -2.80 -6.93 6.65
CA SER A 142 -3.74 -7.55 5.72
C SER A 142 -3.19 -8.77 4.97
N ARG A 143 -1.87 -9.02 5.06
CA ARG A 143 -1.19 -10.18 4.45
C ARG A 143 -0.89 -11.30 5.45
N SER A 144 -1.33 -11.13 6.70
CA SER A 144 -1.13 -12.06 7.80
C SER A 144 -2.43 -12.72 8.23
N GLU A 145 -2.36 -13.61 9.22
CA GLU A 145 -3.55 -14.20 9.86
C GLU A 145 -4.48 -13.15 10.49
N ALA A 146 -3.95 -12.01 10.93
CA ALA A 146 -4.74 -10.93 11.51
C ALA A 146 -5.78 -10.37 10.51
N ALA A 147 -5.52 -10.49 9.21
CA ALA A 147 -6.46 -10.08 8.17
C ALA A 147 -7.81 -10.81 8.25
N SER A 148 -7.80 -12.06 8.72
CA SER A 148 -9.02 -12.87 8.89
C SER A 148 -9.96 -12.30 9.96
N LEU A 149 -9.44 -11.56 10.94
CA LEU A 149 -10.21 -11.00 12.04
C LEU A 149 -11.18 -9.91 11.55
N VAL A 150 -10.83 -9.19 10.49
CA VAL A 150 -11.70 -8.17 9.87
C VAL A 150 -12.99 -8.75 9.30
N GLN A 151 -13.03 -10.06 9.01
CA GLN A 151 -14.26 -10.72 8.58
C GLN A 151 -15.37 -10.68 9.63
N ALA A 152 -15.03 -10.55 10.93
CA ALA A 152 -16.02 -10.40 11.99
C ALA A 152 -16.88 -9.14 11.81
N GLY A 153 -16.29 -8.06 11.29
CA GLY A 153 -16.98 -6.82 10.93
C GLY A 153 -17.66 -6.85 9.58
N LYS A 154 -17.71 -8.00 8.88
CA LYS A 154 -18.28 -8.16 7.54
C LYS A 154 -17.62 -7.26 6.47
N VAL A 155 -16.37 -6.88 6.68
CA VAL A 155 -15.58 -6.11 5.70
C VAL A 155 -14.60 -7.02 4.99
N GLY A 156 -14.45 -6.81 3.68
CA GLY A 156 -13.44 -7.50 2.90
C GLY A 156 -12.07 -6.84 3.06
N VAL A 157 -11.03 -7.67 3.19
CA VAL A 157 -9.64 -7.22 3.40
C VAL A 157 -9.15 -6.32 2.27
N HIS A 158 -9.46 -6.72 1.02
CA HIS A 158 -9.09 -5.95 -0.17
C HIS A 158 -9.83 -4.62 -0.24
N GLU A 159 -11.13 -4.63 0.04
CA GLU A 159 -11.98 -3.44 0.02
C GLU A 159 -11.54 -2.41 1.06
N LEU A 160 -11.23 -2.86 2.28
CA LEU A 160 -10.69 -2.00 3.33
C LEU A 160 -9.34 -1.42 2.92
N ARG A 161 -8.44 -2.26 2.40
CA ARG A 161 -7.13 -1.79 1.91
C ARG A 161 -7.30 -0.77 0.78
N PHE A 162 -8.13 -1.06 -0.20
CA PHE A 162 -8.39 -0.15 -1.32
C PHE A 162 -8.93 1.19 -0.82
N ALA A 163 -9.90 1.16 0.10
CA ALA A 163 -10.54 2.37 0.61
C ALA A 163 -9.62 3.22 1.48
N LEU A 164 -8.70 2.60 2.23
CA LEU A 164 -7.67 3.33 3.00
C LEU A 164 -6.65 4.02 2.10
N VAL A 165 -6.37 3.46 0.92
CA VAL A 165 -5.38 4.02 -0.02
C VAL A 165 -6.00 5.09 -0.93
N HIS A 166 -7.19 4.83 -1.47
CA HIS A 166 -7.82 5.67 -2.50
C HIS A 166 -9.06 6.43 -2.03
N GLY A 167 -9.51 6.18 -0.81
CA GLY A 167 -10.86 6.55 -0.38
C GLY A 167 -11.93 5.63 -0.96
N MET A 168 -13.20 5.97 -0.71
CA MET A 168 -14.32 5.20 -1.25
C MET A 168 -14.31 5.25 -2.78
N PRO A 169 -14.59 4.13 -3.47
CA PRO A 169 -14.69 4.12 -4.91
C PRO A 169 -15.75 5.13 -5.36
N GLU A 170 -15.41 5.90 -6.40
CA GLU A 170 -16.34 6.86 -6.99
C GLU A 170 -17.58 6.11 -7.50
N PRO A 171 -18.79 6.65 -7.28
CA PRO A 171 -20.01 6.04 -7.78
C PRO A 171 -19.95 5.94 -9.30
N THR A 172 -20.44 4.82 -9.83
CA THR A 172 -20.44 4.61 -11.28
C THR A 172 -21.43 5.55 -11.94
N THR A 173 -20.97 6.44 -12.81
CA THR A 173 -21.85 7.29 -13.61
C THR A 173 -22.62 6.44 -14.62
N GLU A 174 -23.95 6.58 -14.64
CA GLU A 174 -24.80 5.99 -15.67
C GLU A 174 -24.73 6.82 -16.95
N LEU A 175 -23.90 6.37 -17.89
CA LEU A 175 -23.74 6.95 -19.22
C LEU A 175 -24.21 5.95 -20.28
N PRO A 176 -24.65 6.42 -21.47
CA PRO A 176 -24.94 5.52 -22.59
C PRO A 176 -23.71 4.71 -23.03
N ASP A 177 -23.89 3.43 -23.37
CA ASP A 177 -22.79 2.53 -23.77
C ASP A 177 -21.94 3.01 -24.95
N ARG A 178 -22.52 3.87 -25.80
CA ARG A 178 -21.87 4.45 -26.99
C ARG A 178 -20.94 5.63 -26.67
N THR A 179 -20.99 6.15 -25.45
CA THR A 179 -20.20 7.29 -24.99
C THR A 179 -18.72 6.90 -24.97
N ASP A 180 -17.88 7.80 -25.46
CA ASP A 180 -16.44 7.65 -25.33
C ASP A 180 -16.01 8.08 -23.94
N VAL A 181 -15.17 7.27 -23.31
CA VAL A 181 -14.60 7.53 -21.98
C VAL A 181 -13.10 7.25 -22.00
N HIS A 182 -12.39 7.90 -21.10
CA HIS A 182 -11.01 7.56 -20.80
C HIS A 182 -10.97 6.45 -19.75
N VAL A 183 -10.14 5.43 -19.98
CA VAL A 183 -9.70 4.53 -18.91
C VAL A 183 -8.46 5.13 -18.27
N VAL A 184 -8.49 5.27 -16.95
CA VAL A 184 -7.44 5.96 -16.18
C VAL A 184 -6.88 5.04 -15.11
N LEU A 185 -5.56 5.10 -14.94
CA LEU A 185 -4.82 4.43 -13.87
C LEU A 185 -4.30 5.49 -12.89
N ARG A 186 -4.45 5.26 -11.59
CA ARG A 186 -3.88 6.12 -10.52
C ARG A 186 -2.78 5.35 -9.80
N ASN A 187 -1.73 6.07 -9.37
CA ASN A 187 -0.60 5.47 -8.65
C ASN A 187 -1.01 5.01 -7.26
N ASP A 188 -0.33 3.97 -6.78
CA ASP A 188 -0.33 3.55 -5.38
C ASP A 188 1.01 2.90 -5.04
N ASP A 189 1.35 2.84 -3.76
CA ASP A 189 2.68 2.42 -3.29
C ASP A 189 2.80 0.89 -3.09
N PHE A 190 1.74 0.14 -3.41
CA PHE A 190 1.57 -1.26 -3.04
C PHE A 190 1.53 -2.20 -4.24
N THR A 191 0.98 -1.72 -5.36
CA THR A 191 0.89 -2.46 -6.61
C THR A 191 2.25 -2.48 -7.29
N THR A 192 2.71 -3.67 -7.72
CA THR A 192 4.01 -3.79 -8.37
C THR A 192 3.96 -3.23 -9.80
N ARG A 193 5.07 -2.62 -10.22
CA ARG A 193 5.25 -2.13 -11.60
C ARG A 193 5.04 -3.25 -12.63
N ASP A 194 5.57 -4.44 -12.35
CA ASP A 194 5.42 -5.63 -13.22
C ASP A 194 3.94 -6.01 -13.41
N PHE A 195 3.13 -5.93 -12.33
CA PHE A 195 1.70 -6.19 -12.45
C PHE A 195 0.98 -5.13 -13.28
N VAL A 196 1.38 -3.85 -13.16
CA VAL A 196 0.82 -2.78 -14.00
C VAL A 196 1.18 -2.98 -15.47
N VAL A 197 2.41 -3.39 -15.77
CA VAL A 197 2.82 -3.71 -17.16
C VAL A 197 2.05 -4.92 -17.67
N GLU A 198 1.91 -5.99 -16.86
CA GLU A 198 1.10 -7.19 -17.17
C GLU A 198 -0.33 -6.81 -17.58
N ILE A 199 -1.04 -6.01 -16.77
CA ILE A 199 -2.44 -5.64 -17.09
C ILE A 199 -2.54 -4.72 -18.32
N LEU A 200 -1.57 -3.83 -18.52
CA LEU A 200 -1.54 -2.93 -19.68
C LEU A 200 -1.31 -3.71 -20.99
N THR A 201 -0.45 -4.73 -20.96
CA THR A 201 -0.21 -5.59 -22.12
C THR A 201 -1.35 -6.58 -22.35
N GLU A 202 -1.79 -7.31 -21.33
CA GLU A 202 -2.75 -8.40 -21.52
C GLU A 202 -4.20 -7.92 -21.72
N VAL A 203 -4.63 -6.89 -20.98
CA VAL A 203 -6.03 -6.43 -21.02
C VAL A 203 -6.22 -5.34 -22.07
N PHE A 204 -5.26 -4.43 -22.20
CA PHE A 204 -5.35 -3.30 -23.14
C PHE A 204 -4.62 -3.54 -24.46
N GLY A 205 -3.85 -4.63 -24.58
CA GLY A 205 -3.15 -4.98 -25.81
C GLY A 205 -1.98 -4.04 -26.14
N LEU A 206 -1.46 -3.33 -25.14
CA LEU A 206 -0.37 -2.38 -25.37
C LEU A 206 0.96 -3.12 -25.61
N PRO A 207 1.77 -2.68 -26.59
CA PRO A 207 3.15 -3.14 -26.73
C PRO A 207 3.93 -2.92 -25.43
N ALA A 208 4.84 -3.84 -25.09
CA ALA A 208 5.57 -3.81 -23.82
C ALA A 208 6.22 -2.45 -23.51
N GLY A 209 6.87 -1.82 -24.50
CA GLY A 209 7.48 -0.49 -24.31
C GLY A 209 6.47 0.63 -24.00
N GLU A 210 5.28 0.59 -24.61
CA GLU A 210 4.22 1.58 -24.32
C GLU A 210 3.59 1.31 -22.95
N ALA A 211 3.44 0.04 -22.56
CA ALA A 211 2.98 -0.34 -21.23
C ALA A 211 3.95 0.13 -20.14
N GLU A 212 5.26 -0.04 -20.34
CA GLU A 212 6.30 0.47 -19.45
C GLU A 212 6.28 2.00 -19.36
N GLU A 213 6.15 2.71 -20.47
CA GLU A 213 6.06 4.17 -20.50
C GLU A 213 4.84 4.66 -19.71
N LYS A 214 3.66 4.08 -19.94
CA LYS A 214 2.44 4.45 -19.20
C LYS A 214 2.53 4.11 -17.73
N MET A 215 3.12 2.97 -17.36
CA MET A 215 3.35 2.60 -15.97
C MET A 215 4.26 3.61 -15.28
N LEU A 216 5.40 3.98 -15.90
CA LEU A 216 6.31 4.99 -15.35
C LEU A 216 5.63 6.36 -15.25
N LYS A 217 4.82 6.71 -16.24
CA LYS A 217 4.02 7.94 -16.20
C LYS A 217 3.06 7.95 -15.02
N THR A 218 2.29 6.88 -14.82
CA THR A 218 1.42 6.76 -13.65
C THR A 218 2.20 6.90 -12.36
N HIS A 219 3.34 6.20 -12.23
CA HIS A 219 4.16 6.26 -11.01
C HIS A 219 4.70 7.67 -10.73
N ASN A 220 5.24 8.35 -11.73
CA ASN A 220 5.89 9.65 -11.54
C ASN A 220 4.89 10.82 -11.45
N GLU A 221 3.78 10.74 -12.18
CA GLU A 221 2.78 11.81 -12.28
C GLU A 221 1.53 11.55 -11.42
N GLY A 222 1.47 10.41 -10.73
CA GLY A 222 0.33 9.97 -9.92
C GLY A 222 -0.85 9.41 -10.72
N ARG A 223 -0.88 9.61 -12.05
CA ARG A 223 -1.99 9.20 -12.92
C ARG A 223 -1.57 9.09 -14.38
N ALA A 224 -2.19 8.19 -15.12
CA ALA A 224 -2.10 8.19 -16.58
C ALA A 224 -3.41 7.73 -17.24
N VAL A 225 -3.71 8.30 -18.41
CA VAL A 225 -4.74 7.79 -19.30
C VAL A 225 -4.19 6.56 -20.02
N VAL A 226 -4.82 5.42 -19.79
CA VAL A 226 -4.51 4.16 -20.47
C VAL A 226 -4.91 4.28 -21.94
N GLY A 227 -6.15 4.71 -22.21
CA GLY A 227 -6.64 4.96 -23.56
C GLY A 227 -8.10 5.43 -23.58
N ARG A 228 -8.59 5.74 -24.78
CA ARG A 228 -9.99 6.12 -25.03
C ARG A 228 -10.75 4.92 -25.58
N PHE A 229 -11.90 4.62 -24.99
CA PHE A 229 -12.72 3.46 -25.33
C PHE A 229 -14.20 3.81 -25.35
N LYS A 230 -15.01 2.98 -26.02
CA LYS A 230 -16.45 2.97 -25.81
C LYS A 230 -16.76 2.46 -24.40
N LEU A 231 -17.75 3.06 -23.73
CA LEU A 231 -18.08 2.76 -22.34
C LEU A 231 -18.26 1.26 -22.07
N ALA A 232 -18.97 0.53 -22.94
CA ALA A 232 -19.17 -0.91 -22.76
C ALA A 232 -17.84 -1.69 -22.71
N THR A 233 -16.95 -1.44 -23.67
CA THR A 233 -15.61 -2.06 -23.71
C THR A 233 -14.74 -1.60 -22.54
N ALA A 234 -14.83 -0.32 -22.17
CA ALA A 234 -14.08 0.24 -21.04
C ALA A 234 -14.47 -0.45 -19.73
N ARG A 235 -15.77 -0.64 -19.48
CA ARG A 235 -16.31 -1.32 -18.29
C ARG A 235 -15.83 -2.76 -18.19
N GLU A 236 -15.89 -3.51 -19.29
CA GLU A 236 -15.42 -4.90 -19.33
C GLU A 236 -13.93 -5.01 -18.98
N LYS A 237 -13.09 -4.16 -19.58
CA LYS A 237 -11.64 -4.13 -19.32
C LYS A 237 -11.31 -3.72 -17.89
N VAL A 238 -11.96 -2.67 -17.39
CA VAL A 238 -11.78 -2.20 -16.00
C VAL A 238 -12.17 -3.29 -15.00
N GLU A 239 -13.27 -3.99 -15.24
CA GLU A 239 -13.72 -5.08 -14.36
C GLU A 239 -12.75 -6.27 -14.36
N ASP A 240 -12.21 -6.65 -15.52
CA ASP A 240 -11.17 -7.69 -15.60
C ASP A 240 -9.93 -7.30 -14.76
N VAL A 241 -9.41 -6.08 -14.94
CA VAL A 241 -8.25 -5.60 -14.16
C VAL A 241 -8.55 -5.58 -12.66
N ARG A 242 -9.72 -5.06 -12.25
CA ARG A 242 -10.12 -5.01 -10.84
C ARG A 242 -10.20 -6.41 -10.23
N LYS A 243 -10.77 -7.38 -10.95
CA LYS A 243 -10.82 -8.79 -10.52
C LYS A 243 -9.42 -9.38 -10.33
N ARG A 244 -8.50 -9.13 -11.26
CA ARG A 244 -7.10 -9.60 -11.16
C ARG A 244 -6.36 -8.93 -10.00
N ALA A 245 -6.53 -7.62 -9.82
CA ALA A 245 -5.92 -6.87 -8.72
C ALA A 245 -6.42 -7.37 -7.36
N ARG A 246 -7.74 -7.60 -7.23
CA ARG A 246 -8.36 -8.19 -6.03
C ARG A 246 -7.80 -9.58 -5.74
N ALA A 247 -7.64 -10.43 -6.75
CA ALA A 247 -7.06 -11.77 -6.57
C ALA A 247 -5.60 -11.72 -6.05
N LYS A 248 -4.81 -10.72 -6.46
CA LYS A 248 -3.45 -10.49 -5.96
C LYS A 248 -3.39 -9.59 -4.70
N GLN A 249 -4.54 -9.18 -4.16
CA GLN A 249 -4.67 -8.24 -3.03
C GLN A 249 -4.00 -6.88 -3.25
N TYR A 250 -3.88 -6.44 -4.50
CA TYR A 250 -3.39 -5.11 -4.86
C TYR A 250 -4.51 -4.07 -4.81
N PRO A 251 -4.30 -2.90 -4.19
CA PRO A 251 -5.27 -1.82 -4.19
C PRO A 251 -5.21 -1.01 -5.50
N LEU A 252 -4.91 -1.63 -6.65
CA LEU A 252 -4.74 -0.91 -7.91
C LEU A 252 -6.02 -0.16 -8.29
N TRP A 253 -5.94 1.17 -8.37
CA TRP A 253 -7.06 1.97 -8.85
C TRP A 253 -7.02 2.05 -10.37
N ILE A 254 -8.12 1.59 -10.97
CA ILE A 254 -8.42 1.76 -12.38
C ILE A 254 -9.89 2.13 -12.53
N GLY A 255 -10.17 3.14 -13.36
CA GLY A 255 -11.50 3.74 -13.45
C GLY A 255 -11.76 4.40 -14.80
N LEU A 256 -12.94 5.00 -14.90
CA LEU A 256 -13.43 5.67 -16.08
C LEU A 256 -13.56 7.16 -15.80
N GLU A 257 -13.09 8.01 -16.70
CA GLU A 257 -13.25 9.46 -16.66
C GLU A 257 -13.88 9.96 -17.97
N ASP A 258 -14.60 11.08 -17.90
CA ASP A 258 -15.16 11.73 -19.09
C ASP A 258 -14.05 12.18 -20.06
N CYS A 259 -14.40 12.25 -21.35
CA CYS A 259 -13.48 12.67 -22.41
C CYS A 259 -13.40 14.19 -22.57
#